data_AF-W1XRH5-F1
#
_entry.id   AF-W1XRH5-F1
#
_cell.length_a   1.000
_cell.length_b   1.000
_cell.length_c   1.000
_cell.angle_alpha   90.00
_cell.angle_beta   90.00
_cell.angle_gamma   90.00
#
_symmetry.space_group_name_H-M   'P 1'
#
loop_
_entity.id
_entity.type
_entity.pdbx_description
1 polymer ?
#
loop_
_entity_poly.entity_id
_entity_poly.type
_entity_poly.pdbx_seq_one_letter_code
_entity_poly.pdbx_strand_id
1 'polypeptide(L)' 'LRAENMTVDTCFNGQQAIDYVNTSSYDVIVMDIMMPILDGISALAQMRNDGNTTPVLLLTAKDSLQD' A
#
# COMPACT_ATOMS: atom_id res chain seq x y z
N LEU A 1 14.33 -5.77 0.22
CA LEU A 1 14.22 -4.52 -0.56
C LEU A 1 15.48 -3.65 -0.46
N ARG A 2 15.91 -3.20 0.74
CA ARG A 2 17.12 -2.35 0.87
C ARG A 2 18.46 -2.98 0.46
N ALA A 3 18.54 -4.32 0.37
CA ALA A 3 19.75 -5.03 -0.01
C ALA A 3 20.07 -4.98 -1.53
N GLU A 4 19.12 -4.50 -2.35
CA GLU A 4 19.18 -4.52 -3.82
C GLU A 4 19.22 -3.10 -4.43
N ASN A 5 19.78 -2.11 -3.72
CA ASN A 5 19.80 -0.69 -4.13
C ASN A 5 18.42 -0.04 -4.37
N MET A 6 17.35 -0.58 -3.76
CA MET A 6 16.03 0.06 -3.79
C MET A 6 15.89 1.11 -2.68
N THR A 7 15.40 2.30 -3.04
CA THR A 7 14.88 3.28 -2.08
C THR A 7 13.54 2.79 -1.56
N VAL A 8 13.37 2.76 -0.23
CA VAL A 8 12.17 2.19 0.41
C VAL A 8 11.69 3.09 1.52
N ASP A 9 10.47 3.57 1.36
CA ASP A 9 9.67 4.22 2.37
C ASP A 9 8.66 3.24 2.99
N THR A 10 8.35 3.43 4.27
CA THR A 10 7.44 2.57 5.03
C THR A 10 6.36 3.41 5.71
N CYS A 11 5.11 3.00 5.56
CA CYS A 11 3.95 3.58 6.24
C CYS A 11 3.24 2.52 7.09
N PHE A 12 2.53 2.94 8.13
CA PHE A 12 1.88 2.02 9.10
C PHE A 12 0.35 2.05 9.03
N ASN A 13 -0.23 2.81 8.10
CA ASN A 13 -1.67 2.83 7.82
C ASN A 13 -1.95 3.32 6.38
N GLY A 14 -3.17 3.07 5.88
CA GLY A 14 -3.56 3.46 4.53
C GLY A 14 -3.58 4.97 4.27
N GLN A 15 -3.85 5.81 5.29
CA GLN A 15 -3.83 7.26 5.14
C GLN A 15 -2.41 7.77 4.87
N GLN A 16 -1.43 7.30 5.64
CA GLN A 16 -0.03 7.62 5.39
C GLN A 16 0.43 7.13 4.00
N ALA A 17 -0.06 5.97 3.55
CA ALA A 17 0.25 5.49 2.22
C ALA A 17 -0.21 6.47 1.14
N ILE A 18 -1.43 7.03 1.27
CA ILE A 18 -1.98 8.05 0.37
C ILE A 18 -1.12 9.32 0.39
N ASP A 19 -0.74 9.80 1.58
CA ASP A 19 0.07 11.00 1.71
C ASP A 19 1.45 10.84 1.03
N TYR A 20 2.05 9.65 1.11
CA TYR A 20 3.32 9.34 0.48
C TYR A 20 3.22 9.29 -1.04
N VAL A 21 2.20 8.62 -1.61
CA VAL A 21 2.05 8.52 -3.07
C VAL A 21 1.62 9.83 -3.73
N ASN A 22 1.05 10.76 -2.96
CA ASN A 22 0.70 12.10 -3.43
C ASN A 22 1.91 13.05 -3.45
N THR A 23 2.93 12.76 -2.64
CA THR A 23 4.13 13.60 -2.54
C THR A 23 5.31 13.05 -3.33
N SER A 24 5.31 11.74 -3.61
CA SER A 24 6.40 11.03 -4.29
C SER A 24 5.85 9.99 -5.27
N SER A 25 6.55 9.82 -6.40
CA SER A 25 6.25 8.77 -7.37
C SER A 25 6.95 7.46 -6.97
N TYR A 26 6.21 6.36 -7.02
CA TYR A 26 6.74 5.01 -6.79
C TYR A 26 6.58 4.13 -8.02
N ASP A 27 7.56 3.27 -8.27
CA ASP A 27 7.51 2.26 -9.33
C ASP A 27 6.64 1.06 -8.93
N VAL A 28 6.58 0.76 -7.64
CA VAL A 28 5.78 -0.34 -7.09
C VAL A 28 5.41 -0.04 -5.64
N ILE A 29 4.20 -0.45 -5.26
CA ILE A 29 3.71 -0.39 -3.88
C ILE A 29 3.48 -1.82 -3.40
N VAL A 30 3.95 -2.12 -2.19
CA VAL A 30 3.59 -3.34 -1.46
C VAL A 30 2.68 -2.94 -0.32
N MET A 31 1.47 -3.47 -0.27
CA MET A 31 0.42 -2.98 0.62
C MET A 31 -0.26 -4.14 1.35
N ASP A 32 -0.36 -4.06 2.67
CA ASP A 32 -1.19 -4.99 3.45
C ASP A 32 -2.68 -4.64 3.29
N ILE A 33 -3.55 -5.64 3.23
CA ILE A 33 -4.99 -5.45 3.26
C ILE A 33 -5.43 -4.94 4.64
N MET A 34 -4.93 -5.55 5.73
CA MET A 34 -5.36 -5.21 7.08
C MET A 34 -4.41 -4.20 7.70
N MET A 35 -4.85 -2.94 7.77
CA MET A 35 -4.11 -1.85 8.40
C MET A 35 -5.03 -1.02 9.30
N PRO A 36 -4.49 -0.38 10.35
CA PRO A 36 -5.27 0.54 11.18
C PRO A 36 -5.65 1.80 10.40
N ILE A 37 -6.67 2.53 10.87
CA ILE A 37 -7.18 3.82 10.34
C ILE A 37 -7.84 3.70 8.96
N LEU A 38 -7.12 3.21 7.95
CA LEU A 38 -7.62 2.96 6.60
C LEU A 38 -6.99 1.66 6.10
N ASP A 39 -7.84 0.72 5.69
CA ASP A 39 -7.40 -0.57 5.16
C ASP A 39 -6.79 -0.43 3.76
N GLY A 40 -6.00 -1.42 3.34
CA GLY A 40 -5.28 -1.37 2.07
C GLY A 40 -6.18 -1.36 0.83
N ILE A 41 -7.37 -1.96 0.90
CA ILE A 41 -8.30 -1.97 -0.23
C ILE A 41 -8.89 -0.57 -0.41
N SER A 42 -9.33 0.05 0.68
CA SER A 42 -9.86 1.41 0.67
C SER A 42 -8.80 2.43 0.24
N ALA A 43 -7.57 2.29 0.73
CA ALA A 43 -6.45 3.15 0.32
C ALA A 43 -6.15 3.00 -1.18
N LEU A 44 -6.06 1.76 -1.68
CA LEU A 44 -5.87 1.49 -3.11
C LEU A 44 -6.99 2.08 -3.96
N ALA A 45 -8.26 1.92 -3.54
CA ALA A 45 -9.40 2.47 -4.26
C ALA A 45 -9.31 4.00 -4.37
N GLN A 46 -8.93 4.68 -3.29
CA GLN A 46 -8.73 6.13 -3.31
C GLN A 46 -7.58 6.53 -4.25
N MET A 47 -6.42 5.86 -4.17
CA MET A 47 -5.29 6.11 -5.07
C MET A 47 -5.70 5.98 -6.55
N ARG A 48 -6.52 4.98 -6.88
CA ARG A 48 -7.03 4.79 -8.25
C ARG A 48 -8.00 5.88 -8.68
N ASN A 49 -8.87 6.34 -7.79
CA ASN A 49 -9.76 7.48 -8.05
C ASN A 49 -8.98 8.77 -8.29
N ASP A 50 -7.85 8.94 -7.61
CA ASP A 50 -6.94 10.09 -7.77
C ASP A 50 -6.03 9.94 -9.02
N GLY A 51 -6.22 8.89 -9.81
CA GLY A 51 -5.51 8.66 -11.07
C GLY A 51 -4.12 8.05 -10.91
N ASN A 52 -3.73 7.65 -9.70
CA ASN A 52 -2.47 6.93 -9.50
C ASN A 52 -2.58 5.53 -10.12
N THR A 53 -1.65 5.20 -11.02
CA THR A 53 -1.60 3.91 -11.73
C THR A 53 -0.45 3.02 -11.30
N THR A 54 0.29 3.38 -10.24
CA THR A 54 1.43 2.61 -9.73
C THR A 54 1.01 1.17 -9.44
N PRO A 55 1.73 0.16 -9.96
CA PRO A 55 1.47 -1.25 -9.66
C PRO A 55 1.48 -1.53 -8.15
N VAL A 56 0.45 -2.23 -7.66
CA VAL A 56 0.30 -2.55 -6.23
C VAL A 56 0.25 -4.06 -6.04
N LEU A 57 1.15 -4.58 -5.22
CA LEU A 57 1.15 -5.95 -4.72
C LEU A 57 0.45 -5.97 -3.36
N LEU A 58 -0.76 -6.52 -3.33
CA LEU A 58 -1.49 -6.71 -2.08
C LEU A 58 -0.94 -7.93 -1.33
N LEU A 59 -0.56 -7.71 -0.08
CA LEU A 59 -0.24 -8.76 0.88
C LEU A 59 -1.50 -9.07 1.67
N THR A 60 -1.87 -10.34 1.68
CA THR A 60 -2.93 -10.87 2.55
C THR A 60 -2.29 -11.84 3.52
N ALA A 61 -2.47 -11.59 4.82
CA ALA A 61 -2.35 -12.64 5.81
C ALA A 61 -3.69 -13.39 5.81
N LYS A 62 -3.72 -14.59 5.22
CA LYS A 62 -4.87 -15.49 5.35
C LYS A 62 -4.86 -16.08 6.76
N ASP A 63 -5.40 -15.37 7.73
CA ASP A 63 -5.62 -15.89 9.09
C ASP A 63 -7.11 -16.04 9.44
N SER A 64 -7.87 -16.55 8.46
CA SER A 64 -9.13 -17.24 8.74
C SER A 64 -9.49 -18.17 7.59
N LEU A 65 -9.05 -19.42 7.69
CA LEU A 65 -9.98 -20.50 7.38
C LEU A 65 -11.08 -20.39 8.44
N GLN A 66 -12.15 -19.67 8.15
CA GLN A 66 -13.40 -19.91 8.86
C GLN A 66 -13.93 -21.23 8.31
N ASP A 67 -13.95 -22.25 9.16
CA ASP A 67 -14.68 -23.50 8.94
C ASP A 67 -16.17 -23.23 8.66
#